data_AF-A0A7V8G132-F1
#
_entry.id   AF-A0A7V8G132-F1
#
_cell.length_a   1.000
_cell.length_b   1.000
_cell.length_c   1.000
_cell.angle_alpha   90.00
_cell.angle_beta   90.00
_cell.angle_gamma   90.00
#
_symmetry.space_group_name_H-M   'P 1'
#
loop_
_entity.id
_entity.type
_entity.pdbx_description
1 polymer ?
#
loop_
_entity_poly.entity_id
_entity_poly.type
_entity_poly.pdbx_seq_one_letter_code
_entity_poly.pdbx_strand_id
1 'polypeptide(L)'
;MARSKRQERRRERARRQLAGKGWTAVLVGLLLLLVVPIFLRGPMLAGLGAALRPAGWAALAIGAVLLALHHVTDRAAKANRASEADSASASRARTEPVLDTGTASPPSPRQGASSHAATTWSAAVFAEIEWRRFEAVCEALYAQAGFATRSQSHGADGGVDIWLQSQHSDQPRIVQCKHWQNRPVGVKELREFLGVMTSHGLKSGTYVTSSRFSSDAIAFAKANRIHIQDGEALLKLIGQRTPAQQAALLEVAYEGEYWRPTCASCGTKMVERPSAKNDGSFWGCANYPRCRGKTIPKARA
;
A
#
# COMPACT_ATOMS: atom_id res chain seq x y z
N MET A 1 30.14 -5.96 8.49
CA MET A 1 29.04 -6.19 7.51
C MET A 1 28.07 -5.00 7.31
N ALA A 2 27.73 -4.19 8.32
CA ALA A 2 26.75 -3.09 8.17
C ALA A 2 27.22 -1.89 7.30
N ARG A 3 28.52 -1.58 7.29
CA ARG A 3 29.10 -0.50 6.46
C ARG A 3 29.05 -0.82 4.96
N SER A 4 29.31 -2.08 4.58
CA SER A 4 29.21 -2.58 3.20
C SER A 4 27.76 -2.50 2.68
N LYS A 5 26.78 -2.97 3.46
CA LYS A 5 25.35 -2.90 3.10
C LYS A 5 24.82 -1.46 2.95
N ARG A 6 25.40 -0.49 3.67
CA ARG A 6 25.06 0.94 3.55
C ARG A 6 25.66 1.57 2.29
N GLN A 7 26.89 1.19 1.92
CA GLN A 7 27.54 1.61 0.68
C GLN A 7 26.85 1.03 -0.56
N GLU A 8 26.40 -0.23 -0.51
CA GLU A 8 25.66 -0.87 -1.60
C GLU A 8 24.31 -0.18 -1.86
N ARG A 9 23.56 0.14 -0.80
CA ARG A 9 22.30 0.90 -0.91
C ARG A 9 22.51 2.32 -1.44
N ARG A 10 23.63 2.98 -1.11
CA ARG A 10 23.97 4.31 -1.63
C ARG A 10 24.29 4.25 -3.13
N ARG A 11 25.02 3.21 -3.56
CA ARG A 11 25.32 2.95 -4.98
C ARG A 11 24.05 2.62 -5.77
N GLU A 12 23.14 1.81 -5.22
CA GLU A 12 21.87 1.47 -5.88
C GLU A 12 20.95 2.69 -6.04
N ARG A 13 20.88 3.56 -5.01
CA ARG A 13 20.13 4.84 -5.10
C ARG A 13 20.74 5.78 -6.13
N ALA A 14 22.07 5.93 -6.16
CA ALA A 14 22.76 6.74 -7.17
C ALA A 14 22.48 6.23 -8.59
N ARG A 15 22.49 4.91 -8.80
CA ARG A 15 22.18 4.27 -10.10
C ARG A 15 20.75 4.54 -10.57
N ARG A 16 19.76 4.45 -9.66
CA ARG A 16 18.35 4.76 -10.00
C ARG A 16 18.13 6.23 -10.30
N GLN A 17 18.83 7.13 -9.58
CA GLN A 17 18.79 8.56 -9.88
C GLN A 17 19.45 8.89 -11.23
N LEU A 18 20.54 8.20 -11.60
CA LEU A 18 21.18 8.34 -12.91
C LEU A 18 20.26 7.89 -14.05
N ALA A 19 19.56 6.75 -13.89
CA ALA A 19 18.60 6.27 -14.89
C ALA A 19 17.40 7.25 -15.05
N GLY A 20 16.87 7.77 -13.93
CA GLY A 20 15.82 8.79 -13.98
C GLY A 20 16.25 10.07 -14.71
N LYS A 21 17.46 10.56 -14.42
CA LYS A 21 18.04 11.74 -15.08
C LYS A 21 18.32 11.51 -16.58
N GLY A 22 18.72 10.29 -16.95
CA GLY A 22 18.92 9.89 -18.35
C GLY A 22 17.62 9.95 -19.16
N TRP A 23 16.54 9.35 -18.66
CA TRP A 23 15.23 9.39 -19.31
C TRP A 23 14.66 10.81 -19.43
N THR A 24 14.82 11.65 -18.40
CA THR A 24 14.37 13.05 -18.48
C THR A 24 15.13 13.84 -19.55
N ALA A 25 16.44 13.60 -19.73
CA ALA A 25 17.22 14.27 -20.76
C ALA A 25 16.81 13.81 -22.17
N VAL A 26 16.51 12.51 -22.36
CA VAL A 26 16.02 11.97 -23.63
C VAL A 26 14.65 12.57 -24.01
N LEU A 27 13.73 12.66 -23.05
CA LEU A 27 12.40 13.23 -23.28
C LEU A 27 12.48 14.73 -23.63
N VAL A 28 13.33 15.49 -22.95
CA VAL A 28 13.56 16.91 -23.27
C VAL A 28 14.18 17.06 -24.66
N GLY A 29 15.15 16.22 -25.03
CA GLY A 29 15.75 16.21 -26.37
C GLY A 29 14.74 15.89 -27.48
N LEU A 30 13.88 14.87 -27.29
CA LEU A 30 12.81 14.53 -28.23
C LEU A 30 11.78 15.66 -28.37
N LEU A 31 11.38 16.29 -27.25
CA LEU A 31 10.46 17.43 -27.25
C LEU A 31 11.01 18.60 -28.07
N LEU A 32 12.28 18.96 -27.85
CA LEU A 32 12.96 20.04 -28.55
C LEU A 32 13.15 19.77 -30.05
N LEU A 33 13.33 18.50 -30.46
CA LEU A 33 13.58 18.13 -31.85
C LEU A 33 12.31 17.83 -32.65
N LEU A 34 11.26 17.32 -32.02
CA LEU A 34 10.04 16.87 -32.71
C LEU A 34 8.87 17.84 -32.55
N VAL A 35 8.68 18.42 -31.37
CA VAL A 35 7.48 19.20 -31.05
C VAL A 35 7.71 20.69 -31.29
N VAL A 36 8.81 21.22 -30.77
CA VAL A 36 9.14 22.65 -30.88
C VAL A 36 9.20 23.15 -32.34
N PRO A 37 9.76 22.41 -33.32
CA PRO A 37 9.77 22.85 -34.73
C PRO A 37 8.39 22.84 -35.40
N ILE A 38 7.42 22.07 -34.89
CA ILE A 38 6.05 22.04 -35.42
C ILE A 38 5.30 23.32 -35.05
N PHE A 39 5.52 23.83 -33.83
CA PHE A 39 4.90 25.05 -33.32
C PHE A 39 5.57 26.34 -33.82
N LEU A 40 6.82 26.29 -34.28
CA LEU A 40 7.59 27.44 -34.77
C LEU A 40 7.54 27.61 -36.31
N ARG A 41 6.57 27.02 -37.01
CA ARG A 41 6.43 27.06 -38.49
C ARG A 41 6.02 28.41 -39.10
N GLY A 42 6.01 29.49 -38.32
CA GLY A 42 5.71 30.83 -38.82
C GLY A 42 6.90 31.48 -39.56
N PRO A 43 6.66 32.34 -40.58
CA PRO A 43 7.72 32.94 -41.41
C PRO A 43 8.71 33.84 -40.63
N MET A 44 8.33 34.28 -39.42
CA MET A 44 9.17 35.08 -38.50
C MET A 44 9.93 34.23 -37.47
N LEU A 45 9.58 32.96 -37.26
CA LEU A 45 10.05 32.14 -36.12
C LEU A 45 10.85 30.90 -36.54
N ALA A 46 10.92 30.60 -37.84
CA ALA A 46 11.64 29.45 -38.38
C ALA A 46 13.14 29.44 -38.02
N GLY A 47 13.78 30.61 -37.94
CA GLY A 47 15.19 30.74 -37.54
C GLY A 47 15.46 30.33 -36.08
N LEU A 48 14.49 30.53 -35.18
CA LEU A 48 14.60 30.18 -33.77
C LEU A 48 14.55 28.66 -33.56
N GLY A 49 13.70 27.97 -34.32
CA GLY A 49 13.61 26.51 -34.29
C GLY A 49 14.88 25.82 -34.79
N ALA A 50 15.57 26.41 -35.78
CA ALA A 50 16.85 25.91 -36.27
C ALA A 50 17.97 26.09 -35.23
N ALA A 51 17.98 27.19 -34.47
CA ALA A 51 18.98 27.47 -33.45
C ALA A 51 18.93 26.53 -32.23
N LEU A 52 17.78 25.94 -31.93
CA LEU A 52 17.59 25.02 -30.79
C LEU A 52 17.93 23.54 -31.11
N ARG A 53 18.09 23.19 -32.39
CA ARG A 53 18.45 21.83 -32.83
C ARG A 53 19.76 21.29 -32.23
N PRO A 54 20.89 22.03 -32.20
CA PRO A 54 22.12 21.54 -31.57
C PRO A 54 21.93 21.25 -30.07
N ALA A 55 21.12 22.03 -29.37
CA ALA A 55 20.80 21.76 -27.96
C ALA A 55 19.94 20.49 -27.78
N GLY A 56 19.00 20.23 -28.70
CA GLY A 56 18.21 19.00 -28.72
C GLY A 56 19.05 17.75 -28.94
N TRP A 57 19.98 17.78 -29.91
CA TRP A 57 20.91 16.68 -30.16
C TRP A 57 21.91 16.46 -29.02
N ALA A 58 22.42 17.53 -28.41
CA ALA A 58 23.28 17.44 -27.23
C ALA A 58 22.55 16.77 -26.04
N ALA A 59 21.28 17.12 -25.80
CA ALA A 59 20.48 16.50 -24.75
C ALA A 59 20.22 15.00 -25.00
N LEU A 60 19.95 14.60 -26.24
CA LEU A 60 19.82 13.19 -26.62
C LEU A 60 21.13 12.42 -26.44
N ALA A 61 22.26 12.99 -26.86
CA ALA A 61 23.57 12.36 -26.70
C ALA A 61 23.94 12.16 -25.23
N ILE A 62 23.71 13.17 -24.38
CA ILE A 62 23.91 13.07 -22.93
C ILE A 62 23.00 11.99 -22.33
N GLY A 63 21.72 11.97 -22.72
CA GLY A 63 20.76 10.95 -22.28
C GLY A 63 21.18 9.52 -22.67
N ALA A 64 21.62 9.32 -23.92
CA ALA A 64 22.09 8.03 -24.42
C ALA A 64 23.36 7.56 -23.70
N VAL A 65 24.33 8.46 -23.46
CA VAL A 65 25.57 8.15 -22.72
C VAL A 65 25.25 7.76 -21.28
N LEU A 66 24.36 8.47 -20.59
CA LEU A 66 23.95 8.14 -19.23
C LEU A 66 23.23 6.78 -19.13
N LEU A 67 22.39 6.45 -20.11
CA LEU A 67 21.72 5.15 -20.18
C LEU A 67 22.69 4.01 -20.52
N ALA A 68 23.65 4.25 -21.42
CA ALA A 68 24.70 3.28 -21.74
C ALA A 68 25.58 3.00 -20.50
N LEU A 69 26.01 4.04 -19.78
CA LEU A 69 26.72 3.91 -18.50
C LEU A 69 25.90 3.13 -17.46
N HIS A 70 24.59 3.36 -17.41
CA HIS A 70 23.70 2.60 -16.54
C HIS A 70 23.66 1.11 -16.91
N HIS A 71 23.51 0.78 -18.19
CA HIS A 71 23.48 -0.60 -18.67
C HIS A 71 24.80 -1.34 -18.45
N VAL A 72 25.94 -0.69 -18.69
CA VAL A 72 27.27 -1.28 -18.46
C VAL A 72 27.49 -1.54 -16.97
N THR A 73 27.13 -0.58 -16.10
CA THR A 73 27.28 -0.75 -14.64
C THR A 73 26.31 -1.77 -14.05
N ASP A 74 25.13 -1.97 -14.65
CA ASP A 74 24.18 -3.01 -14.26
C ASP A 74 24.62 -4.40 -14.72
N ARG A 75 25.17 -4.52 -15.94
CA ARG A 75 25.77 -5.77 -16.44
C ARG A 75 26.98 -6.19 -15.60
N ALA A 76 27.89 -5.27 -15.29
CA ALA A 76 29.05 -5.57 -14.44
C ALA A 76 28.64 -6.00 -13.02
N ALA A 77 27.57 -5.40 -12.47
CA ALA A 77 27.05 -5.79 -11.16
C ALA A 77 26.36 -7.15 -11.15
N LYS A 78 25.69 -7.53 -12.25
CA LYS A 78 25.10 -8.87 -12.43
C LYS A 78 26.17 -9.95 -12.62
N ALA A 79 27.23 -9.66 -13.38
CA ALA A 79 28.36 -10.58 -13.56
C ALA A 79 29.08 -10.89 -12.23
N ASN A 80 29.33 -9.88 -11.39
CA ASN A 80 29.94 -10.09 -10.06
C ASN A 80 29.06 -10.91 -9.11
N ARG A 81 27.72 -10.77 -9.19
CA ARG A 81 26.78 -11.54 -8.37
C ARG A 81 26.68 -13.01 -8.80
N ALA A 82 26.88 -13.30 -10.09
CA ALA A 82 26.96 -14.67 -10.59
C ALA A 82 28.22 -15.39 -10.05
N SER A 83 29.36 -14.70 -10.05
CA SER A 83 30.63 -15.23 -9.52
C SER A 83 30.62 -15.46 -7.99
N GLU A 84 29.93 -14.59 -7.22
CA GLU A 84 29.73 -14.80 -5.77
C GLU A 84 28.75 -15.96 -5.46
N ALA A 85 27.79 -16.25 -6.35
CA ALA A 85 26.83 -17.33 -6.17
C ALA A 85 27.46 -18.72 -6.43
N ASP A 86 28.34 -18.83 -7.43
CA ASP A 86 29.06 -20.09 -7.71
C ASP A 86 30.04 -20.45 -6.57
N SER A 87 30.68 -19.45 -5.97
CA SER A 87 31.60 -19.63 -4.84
C SER A 87 30.91 -20.10 -3.55
N ALA A 88 29.63 -19.76 -3.36
CA ALA A 88 28.83 -20.17 -2.20
C ALA A 88 28.24 -21.59 -2.34
N SER A 89 28.06 -22.07 -3.57
CA SER A 89 27.51 -23.41 -3.85
C SER A 89 28.54 -24.52 -3.59
N ALA A 90 29.83 -24.25 -3.84
CA ALA A 90 30.92 -25.21 -3.62
C ALA A 90 31.13 -25.58 -2.13
N SER A 91 30.61 -24.81 -1.18
CA SER A 91 30.80 -25.04 0.27
C SER A 91 29.74 -25.96 0.92
N ARG A 92 28.70 -26.40 0.20
CA ARG A 92 27.56 -27.13 0.79
C ARG A 92 27.48 -28.63 0.52
N ALA A 93 28.44 -29.21 -0.17
CA ALA A 93 28.42 -30.63 -0.52
C ALA A 93 29.30 -31.48 0.42
N ARG A 94 28.88 -31.69 1.67
CA ARG A 94 29.30 -32.86 2.48
C ARG A 94 28.49 -33.00 3.77
N THR A 95 27.35 -33.70 3.74
CA THR A 95 26.92 -34.60 4.84
C THR A 95 25.83 -35.54 4.31
N GLU A 96 26.10 -36.85 4.33
CA GLU A 96 25.16 -37.92 3.99
C GLU A 96 24.14 -38.20 5.12
N PRO A 97 23.00 -38.85 4.84
CA PRO A 97 21.94 -39.09 5.82
C PRO A 97 22.12 -40.44 6.55
N VAL A 98 21.92 -40.44 7.86
CA VAL A 98 21.67 -41.67 8.64
C VAL A 98 20.16 -41.79 8.88
N LEU A 99 19.64 -42.95 8.45
CA LEU A 99 18.30 -43.45 8.66
C LEU A 99 18.15 -43.83 10.14
N ASP A 100 17.17 -43.28 10.84
CA ASP A 100 16.73 -43.88 12.10
C ASP A 100 15.22 -43.85 12.24
N THR A 101 14.70 -45.01 12.63
CA THR A 101 13.30 -45.40 12.60
C THR A 101 12.72 -45.13 13.98
N GLY A 102 11.93 -44.07 14.11
CA GLY A 102 11.30 -43.69 15.37
C GLY A 102 9.90 -43.19 15.13
N THR A 103 8.93 -44.07 15.39
CA THR A 103 7.49 -43.78 15.46
C THR A 103 7.24 -42.56 16.35
N ALA A 104 6.96 -41.41 15.73
CA ALA A 104 6.45 -40.23 16.40
C ALA A 104 5.26 -39.70 15.59
N SER A 105 4.08 -39.79 16.21
CA SER A 105 2.81 -39.24 15.71
C SER A 105 2.98 -37.81 15.18
N PRO A 106 2.21 -37.40 14.15
CA PRO A 106 2.30 -36.07 13.59
C PRO A 106 2.05 -35.02 14.70
N PRO A 107 2.84 -33.93 14.75
CA PRO A 107 2.60 -32.90 15.74
C PRO A 107 1.23 -32.30 15.47
N SER A 108 0.31 -32.51 16.43
CA SER A 108 -0.97 -31.83 16.49
C SER A 108 -0.77 -30.34 16.26
N PRO A 109 -1.64 -29.69 15.45
CA PRO A 109 -1.63 -28.25 15.35
C PRO A 109 -1.86 -27.69 16.75
N ARG A 110 -0.92 -26.87 17.24
CA ARG A 110 -1.06 -26.15 18.50
C ARG A 110 -2.36 -25.37 18.47
N GLN A 111 -3.33 -25.85 19.22
CA GLN A 111 -4.49 -25.11 19.70
C GLN A 111 -3.95 -23.94 20.52
N GLY A 112 -3.87 -22.77 19.89
CA GLY A 112 -3.49 -21.52 20.52
C GLY A 112 -4.46 -20.45 20.07
N ALA A 113 -5.41 -20.13 20.95
CA ALA A 113 -6.48 -19.14 20.82
C ALA A 113 -7.56 -19.46 19.76
N SER A 114 -8.48 -20.36 20.10
CA SER A 114 -9.88 -20.14 19.71
C SER A 114 -10.37 -18.90 20.47
N SER A 115 -10.18 -17.71 19.91
CA SER A 115 -11.03 -16.57 20.29
C SER A 115 -12.45 -17.02 20.00
N HIS A 116 -13.28 -17.11 21.03
CA HIS A 116 -14.70 -17.28 20.83
C HIS A 116 -15.16 -15.99 20.13
N ALA A 117 -15.47 -16.09 18.84
CA ALA A 117 -16.01 -14.98 18.08
C ALA A 117 -17.11 -14.31 18.89
N ALA A 118 -16.98 -13.00 19.11
CA ALA A 118 -17.90 -12.28 19.97
C ALA A 118 -19.34 -12.46 19.48
N THR A 119 -20.25 -12.79 20.40
CA THR A 119 -21.69 -12.96 20.09
C THR A 119 -22.44 -11.62 20.09
N THR A 120 -21.78 -10.52 20.46
CA THR A 120 -22.38 -9.19 20.55
C THR A 120 -21.38 -8.12 20.12
N TRP A 121 -21.88 -7.06 19.49
CA TRP A 121 -21.07 -5.93 19.05
C TRP A 121 -20.52 -5.11 20.22
N SER A 122 -19.21 -4.88 20.17
CA SER A 122 -18.50 -4.00 21.11
C SER A 122 -17.20 -3.51 20.47
N ALA A 123 -16.50 -2.58 21.14
CA ALA A 123 -15.19 -2.12 20.70
C ALA A 123 -14.15 -3.25 20.63
N ALA A 124 -14.35 -4.36 21.37
CA ALA A 124 -13.46 -5.52 21.33
C ALA A 124 -13.46 -6.19 19.94
N VAL A 125 -14.61 -6.22 19.25
CA VAL A 125 -14.69 -6.76 17.88
C VAL A 125 -13.75 -6.00 16.95
N PHE A 126 -13.73 -4.67 17.02
CA PHE A 126 -12.78 -3.88 16.23
C PHE A 126 -11.33 -4.10 16.66
N ALA A 127 -11.04 -4.45 17.91
CA ALA A 127 -9.69 -4.72 18.35
C ALA A 127 -9.16 -6.10 17.91
N GLU A 128 -10.06 -7.07 17.67
CA GLU A 128 -9.71 -8.45 17.28
C GLU A 128 -9.53 -8.64 15.77
N ILE A 129 -10.20 -7.84 14.96
CA ILE A 129 -10.21 -7.99 13.51
C ILE A 129 -9.15 -7.11 12.84
N GLU A 130 -8.58 -7.61 11.76
CA GLU A 130 -7.62 -6.86 10.96
C GLU A 130 -8.29 -5.78 10.09
N TRP A 131 -7.46 -4.91 9.50
CA TRP A 131 -7.93 -3.74 8.75
C TRP A 131 -8.82 -4.09 7.56
N ARG A 132 -8.58 -5.19 6.83
CA ARG A 132 -9.48 -5.62 5.73
C ARG A 132 -10.83 -6.08 6.23
N ARG A 133 -10.90 -6.75 7.38
CA ARG A 133 -12.19 -7.16 7.93
C ARG A 133 -12.99 -5.95 8.39
N PHE A 134 -12.35 -4.94 8.94
CA PHE A 134 -13.00 -3.67 9.25
C PHE A 134 -13.54 -2.95 8.01
N GLU A 135 -12.79 -2.91 6.91
CA GLU A 135 -13.30 -2.42 5.61
C GLU A 135 -14.53 -3.22 5.15
N ALA A 136 -14.48 -4.55 5.22
CA ALA A 136 -15.58 -5.41 4.83
C ALA A 136 -16.84 -5.21 5.71
N VAL A 137 -16.68 -5.03 7.02
CA VAL A 137 -17.78 -4.70 7.94
C VAL A 137 -18.39 -3.34 7.57
N CYS A 138 -17.57 -2.33 7.28
CA CYS A 138 -18.06 -1.02 6.86
C CYS A 138 -18.85 -1.13 5.55
N GLU A 139 -18.33 -1.86 4.56
CA GLU A 139 -19.01 -2.12 3.30
C GLU A 139 -20.36 -2.80 3.50
N ALA A 140 -20.39 -3.90 4.28
CA ALA A 140 -21.62 -4.62 4.59
C ALA A 140 -22.63 -3.75 5.34
N LEU A 141 -22.18 -2.88 6.25
CA LEU A 141 -23.04 -1.94 6.97
C LEU A 141 -23.70 -0.91 6.04
N TYR A 142 -22.97 -0.41 5.04
CA TYR A 142 -23.54 0.48 4.02
C TYR A 142 -24.47 -0.26 3.06
N ALA A 143 -24.15 -1.50 2.68
CA ALA A 143 -25.05 -2.34 1.89
C ALA A 143 -26.38 -2.58 2.62
N GLN A 144 -26.36 -2.86 3.92
CA GLN A 144 -27.56 -2.98 4.75
C GLN A 144 -28.37 -1.66 4.86
N ALA A 145 -27.74 -0.51 4.60
CA ALA A 145 -28.40 0.79 4.53
C ALA A 145 -29.00 1.09 3.13
N GLY A 146 -28.94 0.15 2.18
CA GLY A 146 -29.54 0.27 0.84
C GLY A 146 -28.63 0.88 -0.23
N PHE A 147 -27.33 1.06 0.06
CA PHE A 147 -26.38 1.49 -0.95
C PHE A 147 -25.90 0.30 -1.78
N ALA A 148 -25.74 0.49 -3.09
CA ALA A 148 -24.94 -0.43 -3.89
C ALA A 148 -23.47 -0.14 -3.61
N THR A 149 -22.73 -1.15 -3.15
CA THR A 149 -21.33 -1.01 -2.73
C THR A 149 -20.37 -1.67 -3.71
N ARG A 150 -19.20 -1.05 -3.88
CA ARG A 150 -18.07 -1.64 -4.58
C ARG A 150 -16.79 -1.36 -3.83
N SER A 151 -16.26 -2.37 -3.16
CA SER A 151 -14.89 -2.35 -2.62
C SER A 151 -13.85 -2.51 -3.73
N GLN A 152 -12.68 -1.92 -3.51
CA GLN A 152 -11.50 -2.14 -4.37
C GLN A 152 -10.44 -2.94 -3.63
N SER A 153 -10.09 -4.09 -4.21
CA SER A 153 -9.01 -4.95 -3.72
C SER A 153 -7.67 -4.51 -4.30
N HIS A 154 -6.87 -3.82 -3.47
CA HIS A 154 -5.42 -3.59 -3.62
C HIS A 154 -5.02 -2.64 -4.76
N GLY A 155 -4.34 -1.54 -4.42
CA GLY A 155 -3.78 -0.66 -5.44
C GLY A 155 -3.59 0.78 -4.97
N ALA A 156 -2.77 1.51 -5.70
CA ALA A 156 -2.37 2.89 -5.42
C ALA A 156 -3.45 3.93 -5.77
N ASP A 157 -4.74 3.64 -5.53
CA ASP A 157 -5.86 4.51 -5.92
C ASP A 157 -6.13 5.62 -4.89
N GLY A 158 -5.06 6.17 -4.32
CA GLY A 158 -5.11 7.47 -3.64
C GLY A 158 -5.82 7.50 -2.28
N GLY A 159 -6.54 6.45 -1.88
CA GLY A 159 -7.14 6.36 -0.54
C GLY A 159 -8.66 6.17 -0.49
N VAL A 160 -9.30 5.68 -1.56
CA VAL A 160 -10.70 5.21 -1.49
C VAL A 160 -10.75 3.72 -1.17
N ASP A 161 -11.57 3.34 -0.18
CA ASP A 161 -11.74 1.93 0.21
C ASP A 161 -13.08 1.36 -0.30
N ILE A 162 -14.15 2.16 -0.27
CA ILE A 162 -15.49 1.76 -0.73
C ILE A 162 -16.13 2.85 -1.59
N TRP A 163 -16.67 2.46 -2.74
CA TRP A 163 -17.57 3.29 -3.54
C TRP A 163 -19.02 2.96 -3.21
N LEU A 164 -19.82 3.98 -2.94
CA LEU A 164 -21.25 3.88 -2.64
C LEU A 164 -22.05 4.55 -3.75
N GLN A 165 -23.04 3.83 -4.28
CA GLN A 165 -24.05 4.38 -5.17
C GLN A 165 -25.40 4.38 -4.46
N SER A 166 -26.03 5.55 -4.36
CA SER A 166 -27.41 5.66 -3.89
C SER A 166 -28.38 5.42 -5.05
N GLN A 167 -29.52 4.81 -4.77
CA GLN A 167 -30.62 4.71 -5.75
C GLN A 167 -31.30 6.07 -6.01
N HIS A 168 -31.08 7.05 -5.12
CA HIS A 168 -31.74 8.36 -5.16
C HIS A 168 -30.79 9.49 -5.60
N SER A 169 -29.58 9.17 -6.05
CA SER A 169 -28.62 10.17 -6.52
C SER A 169 -27.70 9.58 -7.57
N ASP A 170 -27.46 10.33 -8.65
CA ASP A 170 -26.53 9.93 -9.71
C ASP A 170 -25.06 10.14 -9.33
N GLN A 171 -24.78 10.88 -8.24
CA GLN A 171 -23.41 11.13 -7.81
C GLN A 171 -22.93 10.03 -6.85
N PRO A 172 -21.82 9.33 -7.16
CA PRO A 172 -21.26 8.34 -6.26
C PRO A 172 -20.66 9.02 -5.03
N ARG A 173 -20.62 8.30 -3.92
CA ARG A 173 -19.92 8.72 -2.70
C ARG A 173 -18.74 7.80 -2.44
N ILE A 174 -17.63 8.37 -1.98
CA ILE A 174 -16.46 7.61 -1.54
C ILE A 174 -16.43 7.46 -0.02
N VAL A 175 -15.92 6.32 0.43
CA VAL A 175 -15.61 6.05 1.82
C VAL A 175 -14.13 5.70 1.93
N GLN A 176 -13.45 6.33 2.88
CA GLN A 176 -12.13 5.91 3.35
C GLN A 176 -12.22 5.37 4.77
N CYS A 177 -11.73 4.15 4.97
CA CYS A 177 -11.62 3.47 6.24
C CYS A 177 -10.19 3.60 6.80
N LYS A 178 -10.09 3.79 8.11
CA LYS A 178 -8.83 3.69 8.86
C LYS A 178 -9.02 2.88 10.12
N HIS A 179 -8.46 1.68 10.09
CA HIS A 179 -8.41 0.82 11.26
C HIS A 179 -7.19 1.17 12.13
N TRP A 180 -7.38 2.02 13.15
CA TRP A 180 -6.38 2.34 14.17
C TRP A 180 -6.94 2.02 15.55
N GLN A 181 -6.12 1.50 16.46
CA GLN A 181 -6.56 1.19 17.83
C GLN A 181 -6.26 2.36 18.79
N ASN A 182 -4.99 2.76 18.88
CA ASN A 182 -4.52 3.66 19.95
C ASN A 182 -4.09 5.06 19.48
N ARG A 183 -4.58 5.51 18.32
CA ARG A 183 -4.22 6.82 17.75
C ARG A 183 -5.44 7.52 17.19
N PRO A 184 -5.75 8.76 17.62
CA PRO A 184 -6.81 9.54 17.01
C PRO A 184 -6.43 9.97 15.58
N VAL A 185 -7.43 10.10 14.72
CA VAL A 185 -7.29 10.66 13.37
C VAL A 185 -7.15 12.18 13.46
N GLY A 186 -6.13 12.71 12.78
CA GLY A 186 -5.80 14.12 12.76
C GLY A 186 -6.26 14.83 11.48
N VAL A 187 -6.03 16.15 11.45
CA VAL A 187 -6.33 17.00 10.28
C VAL A 187 -5.53 16.56 9.05
N LYS A 188 -4.32 16.03 9.24
CA LYS A 188 -3.47 15.58 8.13
C LYS A 188 -4.18 14.51 7.30
N GLU A 189 -4.72 13.49 7.96
CA GLU A 189 -5.38 12.38 7.31
C GLU A 189 -6.66 12.82 6.57
N LEU A 190 -7.44 13.73 7.17
CA LEU A 190 -8.63 14.28 6.52
C LEU A 190 -8.30 15.22 5.36
N ARG A 191 -7.17 15.93 5.42
CA ARG A 191 -6.68 16.77 4.32
C ARG A 191 -6.23 15.92 3.12
N GLU A 192 -5.57 14.80 3.37
CA GLU A 192 -5.24 13.83 2.34
C GLU A 192 -6.53 13.31 1.67
N PHE A 193 -7.55 12.95 2.46
CA PHE A 193 -8.85 12.52 1.94
C PHE A 193 -9.58 13.61 1.14
N LEU A 194 -9.52 14.87 1.58
CA LEU A 194 -10.08 15.99 0.82
C LEU A 194 -9.41 16.12 -0.57
N GLY A 195 -8.11 15.83 -0.66
CA GLY A 195 -7.40 15.75 -1.93
C GLY A 195 -7.99 14.67 -2.85
N VAL A 196 -8.30 13.49 -2.31
CA VAL A 196 -8.95 12.38 -3.02
C VAL A 196 -10.34 12.76 -3.49
N MET A 197 -11.15 13.38 -2.62
CA MET A 197 -12.48 13.90 -3.00
C MET A 197 -12.36 14.88 -4.17
N THR A 198 -11.41 15.80 -4.10
CA THR A 198 -11.19 16.82 -5.13
C THR A 198 -10.76 16.20 -6.45
N SER A 199 -9.85 15.21 -6.45
CA SER A 199 -9.41 14.54 -7.68
C SER A 199 -10.51 13.75 -8.37
N HIS A 200 -11.54 13.31 -7.64
CA HIS A 200 -12.72 12.64 -8.18
C HIS A 200 -13.89 13.59 -8.43
N GLY A 201 -13.74 14.91 -8.21
CA GLY A 201 -14.81 15.89 -8.43
C GLY A 201 -15.97 15.78 -7.42
N LEU A 202 -15.73 15.16 -6.27
CA LEU A 202 -16.77 14.87 -5.27
C LEU A 202 -16.89 16.01 -4.25
N LYS A 203 -18.13 16.45 -4.01
CA LYS A 203 -18.45 17.55 -3.09
C LYS A 203 -18.51 17.12 -1.63
N SER A 204 -18.64 15.83 -1.36
CA SER A 204 -18.67 15.22 -0.04
C SER A 204 -18.14 13.79 -0.09
N GLY A 205 -17.73 13.27 1.07
CA GLY A 205 -17.22 11.93 1.24
C GLY A 205 -17.34 11.49 2.69
N THR A 206 -17.22 10.19 2.95
CA THR A 206 -17.27 9.65 4.30
C THR A 206 -15.89 9.16 4.74
N TYR A 207 -15.46 9.53 5.95
CA TYR A 207 -14.24 9.03 6.56
C TYR A 207 -14.60 8.22 7.81
N VAL A 208 -14.20 6.96 7.82
CA VAL A 208 -14.56 5.99 8.85
C VAL A 208 -13.30 5.57 9.59
N THR A 209 -13.35 5.52 10.92
CA THR A 209 -12.25 4.96 11.71
C THR A 209 -12.75 4.11 12.86
N SER A 210 -12.00 3.06 13.21
CA SER A 210 -12.21 2.27 14.43
C SER A 210 -11.77 3.02 15.70
N SER A 211 -10.99 4.11 15.54
CA SER A 211 -10.55 4.97 16.65
C SER A 211 -11.49 6.16 16.83
N ARG A 212 -10.95 7.30 17.26
CA ARG A 212 -11.62 8.59 17.46
C ARG A 212 -10.99 9.68 16.59
N PHE A 213 -11.69 10.79 16.40
CA PHE A 213 -11.14 11.99 15.76
C PHE A 213 -10.62 12.98 16.80
N SER A 214 -9.58 13.74 16.45
CA SER A 214 -9.19 14.93 17.21
C SER A 214 -10.21 16.07 17.04
N SER A 215 -10.29 17.00 18.00
CA SER A 215 -11.15 18.19 17.92
C SER A 215 -10.95 18.97 16.62
N ASP A 216 -9.69 19.16 16.23
CA ASP A 216 -9.32 19.91 15.04
C ASP A 216 -9.74 19.15 13.76
N ALA A 217 -9.65 17.81 13.77
CA ALA A 217 -10.13 16.98 12.68
C ALA A 217 -11.66 17.08 12.52
N ILE A 218 -12.41 17.10 13.63
CA ILE A 218 -13.87 17.30 13.60
C ILE A 218 -14.24 18.65 12.97
N ALA A 219 -13.56 19.72 13.41
CA ALA A 219 -13.78 21.06 12.86
C ALA A 219 -13.44 21.12 11.36
N PHE A 220 -12.30 20.54 10.96
CA PHE A 220 -11.88 20.44 9.57
C PHE A 220 -12.88 19.65 8.71
N ALA A 221 -13.37 18.52 9.21
CA ALA A 221 -14.35 17.69 8.51
C ALA A 221 -15.64 18.46 8.20
N LYS A 222 -16.16 19.15 9.22
CA LYS A 222 -17.38 19.98 9.11
C LYS A 222 -17.21 21.08 8.06
N ALA A 223 -16.08 21.80 8.08
CA ALA A 223 -15.81 22.86 7.13
C ALA A 223 -15.70 22.37 5.67
N ASN A 224 -15.31 21.12 5.46
CA ASN A 224 -15.03 20.54 4.14
C ASN A 224 -16.05 19.50 3.68
N ARG A 225 -17.23 19.43 4.33
CA ARG A 225 -18.32 18.48 4.01
C ARG A 225 -17.86 17.02 4.01
N ILE A 226 -16.92 16.68 4.89
CA ILE A 226 -16.51 15.31 5.15
C ILE A 226 -17.39 14.77 6.27
N HIS A 227 -18.13 13.69 5.99
CA HIS A 227 -18.89 12.98 7.01
C HIS A 227 -17.92 12.06 7.76
N ILE A 228 -17.80 12.24 9.07
CA ILE A 228 -16.89 11.44 9.90
C ILE A 228 -17.68 10.44 10.72
N GLN A 229 -17.16 9.21 10.80
CA GLN A 229 -17.75 8.13 11.58
C GLN A 229 -16.65 7.46 12.39
N ASP A 230 -16.67 7.64 13.71
CA ASP A 230 -15.71 7.00 14.61
C ASP A 230 -16.23 5.66 15.13
N GLY A 231 -15.40 4.96 15.92
CA GLY A 231 -15.74 3.64 16.43
C GLY A 231 -17.00 3.62 17.29
N GLU A 232 -17.22 4.66 18.10
CA GLU A 232 -18.42 4.77 18.93
C GLU A 232 -19.67 5.00 18.07
N ALA A 233 -19.58 5.92 17.10
CA ALA A 233 -20.68 6.20 16.19
C ALA A 233 -21.01 4.97 15.32
N LEU A 234 -20.00 4.20 14.87
CA LEU A 234 -20.22 2.93 14.17
C LEU A 234 -20.98 1.92 15.03
N LEU A 235 -20.57 1.73 16.28
CA LEU A 235 -21.26 0.81 17.20
C LEU A 235 -22.71 1.23 17.44
N LYS A 236 -22.98 2.54 17.54
CA LYS A 236 -24.36 3.07 17.60
C LYS A 236 -25.16 2.72 16.35
N LEU A 237 -24.59 2.88 15.15
CA LEU A 237 -25.26 2.51 13.89
C LEU A 237 -25.53 1.01 13.80
N ILE A 238 -24.58 0.18 14.25
CA ILE A 238 -24.75 -1.28 14.26
C ILE A 238 -25.83 -1.69 15.28
N GLY A 239 -25.86 -1.07 16.46
CA GLY A 239 -26.87 -1.33 17.49
C GLY A 239 -28.30 -0.99 17.06
N GLN A 240 -28.47 -0.14 16.05
CA GLN A 240 -29.77 0.19 15.45
C GLN A 240 -30.24 -0.86 14.42
N ARG A 241 -29.42 -1.85 14.07
CA ARG A 241 -29.77 -2.92 13.14
C ARG A 241 -30.59 -4.01 13.81
N THR A 242 -31.36 -4.76 13.02
CA THR A 242 -32.08 -5.93 13.54
C THR A 242 -31.09 -6.99 14.05
N PRO A 243 -31.48 -7.88 14.98
CA PRO A 243 -30.59 -8.93 15.47
C PRO A 243 -29.97 -9.78 14.34
N ALA A 244 -30.74 -10.09 13.30
CA ALA A 244 -30.25 -10.83 12.14
C ALA A 244 -29.19 -10.04 11.35
N GLN A 245 -29.39 -8.73 11.17
CA GLN A 245 -28.41 -7.85 10.51
C GLN A 245 -27.13 -7.69 11.34
N GLN A 246 -27.24 -7.59 12.66
CA GLN A 246 -26.08 -7.53 13.57
C GLN A 246 -25.27 -8.82 13.51
N ALA A 247 -25.94 -9.98 13.54
CA ALA A 247 -25.30 -11.29 13.39
C ALA A 247 -24.58 -11.43 12.04
N ALA A 248 -25.23 -11.02 10.94
CA ALA A 248 -24.60 -11.04 9.62
C ALA A 248 -23.33 -10.17 9.55
N LEU A 249 -23.31 -9.01 10.22
CA LEU A 249 -22.10 -8.20 10.30
C LEU A 249 -21.00 -8.88 11.13
N LEU A 250 -21.35 -9.63 12.19
CA LEU A 250 -20.36 -10.38 13.00
C LEU A 250 -19.72 -11.51 12.20
N GLU A 251 -20.52 -12.22 11.40
CA GLU A 251 -19.99 -13.22 10.46
C GLU A 251 -19.00 -12.59 9.49
N VAL A 252 -19.30 -11.39 8.96
CA VAL A 252 -18.36 -10.61 8.16
C VAL A 252 -17.14 -10.19 8.99
N ALA A 253 -17.26 -9.84 10.27
CA ALA A 253 -16.12 -9.45 11.08
C ALA A 253 -15.12 -10.61 11.27
N TYR A 254 -15.63 -11.81 11.56
CA TYR A 254 -14.83 -12.99 11.92
C TYR A 254 -14.61 -13.98 10.77
N GLU A 255 -14.90 -13.60 9.53
CA GLU A 255 -14.67 -14.45 8.37
C GLU A 255 -13.17 -14.72 8.14
N GLY A 256 -12.81 -16.02 8.06
CA GLY A 256 -11.47 -16.48 7.69
C GLY A 256 -10.40 -16.16 8.73
N GLU A 257 -9.18 -15.85 8.27
CA GLU A 257 -8.07 -15.46 9.17
C GLU A 257 -8.22 -13.98 9.61
N TYR A 258 -9.31 -13.67 10.31
CA TYR A 258 -9.71 -12.29 10.67
C TYR A 258 -8.67 -11.56 11.51
N TRP A 259 -7.92 -12.26 12.36
CA TRP A 259 -6.91 -11.71 13.25
C TRP A 259 -5.55 -11.50 12.55
N ARG A 260 -5.33 -12.14 11.40
CA ARG A 260 -4.04 -12.10 10.70
C ARG A 260 -4.04 -10.96 9.69
N PRO A 261 -3.13 -9.97 9.81
CA PRO A 261 -3.13 -8.81 8.93
C PRO A 261 -2.91 -9.17 7.47
N THR A 262 -3.61 -8.46 6.59
CA THR A 262 -3.38 -8.54 5.14
C THR A 262 -2.32 -7.53 4.70
N CYS A 263 -1.45 -7.88 3.74
CA CYS A 263 -0.48 -6.94 3.20
C CYS A 263 -1.19 -5.87 2.35
N ALA A 264 -1.11 -4.59 2.75
CA ALA A 264 -1.71 -3.49 2.00
C ALA A 264 -1.18 -3.32 0.57
N SER A 265 0.02 -3.85 0.26
CA SER A 265 0.63 -3.69 -1.07
C SER A 265 0.28 -4.81 -2.05
N CYS A 266 0.11 -6.06 -1.60
CA CYS A 266 -0.14 -7.19 -2.52
C CYS A 266 -1.26 -8.14 -2.08
N GLY A 267 -1.88 -7.89 -0.93
CA GLY A 267 -3.06 -8.60 -0.50
C GLY A 267 -2.92 -9.98 0.09
N THR A 268 -1.71 -10.52 0.12
CA THR A 268 -1.46 -11.78 0.80
C THR A 268 -1.46 -11.58 2.30
N LYS A 269 -1.98 -12.57 3.05
CA LYS A 269 -1.85 -12.62 4.51
C LYS A 269 -0.38 -12.54 4.92
N MET A 270 -0.11 -11.74 5.95
CA MET A 270 1.24 -11.51 6.44
C MET A 270 1.70 -12.68 7.32
N VAL A 271 3.00 -12.90 7.36
CA VAL A 271 3.63 -13.93 8.20
C VAL A 271 4.42 -13.27 9.31
N GLU A 272 4.45 -13.90 10.47
CA GLU A 272 5.25 -13.45 11.60
C GLU A 272 6.75 -13.64 11.27
N ARG A 273 7.54 -12.60 11.55
CA ARG A 273 8.99 -12.60 11.34
C ARG A 273 9.70 -12.06 12.57
N PRO A 274 10.86 -12.63 12.95
CA PRO A 274 11.64 -12.11 14.06
C PRO A 274 12.25 -10.74 13.72
N SER A 275 12.26 -9.84 14.68
CA SER A 275 12.94 -8.55 14.56
C SER A 275 14.43 -8.72 14.81
N ALA A 276 15.25 -8.25 13.87
CA ALA A 276 16.71 -8.22 14.07
C ALA A 276 17.16 -7.09 15.02
N LYS A 277 16.25 -6.21 15.45
CA LYS A 277 16.58 -5.03 16.28
C LYS A 277 16.26 -5.23 17.76
N ASN A 278 15.21 -6.00 18.07
CA ASN A 278 14.68 -6.18 19.43
C ASN A 278 14.19 -7.64 19.57
N ASP A 279 13.99 -8.15 20.79
CA ASP A 279 13.42 -9.49 21.09
C ASP A 279 11.92 -9.65 20.74
N GLY A 280 11.44 -8.93 19.72
CA GLY A 280 10.06 -8.98 19.27
C GLY A 280 9.90 -9.57 17.87
N SER A 281 8.66 -9.77 17.48
CA SER A 281 8.28 -10.14 16.12
C SER A 281 7.42 -9.07 15.46
N PHE A 282 7.34 -9.13 14.14
CA PHE A 282 6.50 -8.26 13.34
C PHE A 282 5.84 -9.04 12.20
N TRP A 283 4.71 -8.53 11.72
CA TRP A 283 4.07 -9.04 10.51
C TRP A 283 4.81 -8.50 9.29
N GLY A 284 5.33 -9.42 8.48
CA GLY A 284 5.96 -9.14 7.20
C GLY A 284 5.19 -9.78 6.05
N CYS A 285 5.28 -9.21 4.85
CA CYS A 285 4.66 -9.82 3.68
C CYS A 285 5.24 -11.23 3.41
N ALA A 286 4.37 -12.20 3.13
CA ALA A 286 4.77 -13.55 2.73
C ALA A 286 5.62 -13.51 1.44
N ASN A 287 5.24 -12.66 0.48
CA ASN A 287 5.92 -12.49 -0.81
C ASN A 287 7.23 -11.67 -0.76
N TYR A 288 7.78 -11.34 0.40
CA TYR A 288 9.08 -10.66 0.49
C TYR A 288 10.21 -11.58 -0.07
N PRO A 289 11.17 -11.07 -0.87
CA PRO A 289 11.45 -9.66 -1.17
C PRO A 289 10.75 -9.06 -2.40
N ARG A 290 9.91 -9.85 -3.11
CA ARG A 290 9.16 -9.38 -4.29
C ARG A 290 8.16 -8.30 -3.93
N CYS A 291 7.45 -8.47 -2.81
CA CYS A 291 6.65 -7.43 -2.19
C CYS A 291 7.37 -6.85 -0.97
N ARG A 292 7.64 -5.54 -0.99
CA ARG A 292 8.26 -4.80 0.12
C ARG A 292 7.23 -3.97 0.90
N GLY A 293 6.02 -4.52 1.05
CA GLY A 293 4.94 -3.88 1.80
C GLY A 293 5.36 -3.53 3.23
N LYS A 294 4.72 -2.51 3.80
CA LYS A 294 5.02 -2.01 5.15
C LYS A 294 4.80 -3.13 6.19
N THR A 295 5.75 -3.27 7.10
CA THR A 295 5.67 -4.21 8.23
C THR A 295 4.78 -3.66 9.34
N ILE A 296 4.06 -4.53 10.05
CA ILE A 296 3.18 -4.16 11.16
C ILE A 296 3.76 -4.75 12.47
N PRO A 297 4.04 -3.94 13.51
CA PRO A 297 4.45 -4.47 14.81
C PRO A 297 3.36 -5.37 15.40
N LYS A 298 3.72 -6.51 16.00
CA LYS A 298 2.73 -7.46 16.56
C LYS A 298 1.87 -6.85 17.68
N ALA A 299 2.43 -5.93 18.46
CA ALA A 299 1.70 -5.17 19.49
C ALA A 299 0.70 -4.13 18.94
N ARG A 300 0.58 -3.97 17.62
CA ARG A 300 -0.30 -3.01 16.93
C ARG A 300 -1.14 -3.66 15.83
N ALA A 301 -1.11 -4.99 15.76
CA ALA A 301 -1.73 -5.78 14.73
C ALA A 301 -3.15 -6.16 15.12
#